data_AF-A0A1Y2J5Q3-F1
#
_entry.id   AF-A0A1Y2J5Q3-F1
#
_cell.length_a   1.000
_cell.length_b   1.000
_cell.length_c   1.000
_cell.angle_alpha   90.00
_cell.angle_beta   90.00
_cell.angle_gamma   90.00
#
_symmetry.space_group_name_H-M   'P 1'
#
loop_
_entity.id
_entity.type
_entity.pdbx_description
1 polymer ?
#
loop_
_entity_poly.entity_id
_entity_poly.type
_entity_poly.pdbx_seq_one_letter_code
_entity_poly.pdbx_strand_id
1 'polypeptide(L)'
;MTSESTDCHAPSQIRVLDRIFQGLKSDDAEVRARSAFELQAFLSHPTDASQADSDDADLRWTETHLRTFALVHTGRTTAEKFGAILAIDRMLNLSISNNDLFRSYNCAKALLPDCVVPEPSARIALMRAAASILGRIVALLGPTFGQHFMDFEVQSALAHLNVDDWGERYAGLLILSELATKGREWFAPHVAAAVLEALTVVREGLVRDSAVPEMEEGAKSVTSACLEIMKEQHKQ
;
A
#
# COMPACT_ATOMS: atom_id res chain seq x y z
N MET A 1 -22.19 43.91 21.51
CA MET A 1 -22.01 43.51 20.11
C MET A 1 -20.54 43.23 19.90
N THR A 2 -20.17 41.95 19.75
CA THR A 2 -19.06 41.44 18.93
C THR A 2 -18.92 39.95 19.25
N SER A 3 -19.56 39.11 18.46
CA SER A 3 -19.26 37.68 18.36
C SER A 3 -19.46 37.30 16.90
N GLU A 4 -18.39 37.31 16.12
CA GLU A 4 -18.39 36.77 14.78
C GLU A 4 -16.97 36.36 14.40
N SER A 5 -16.78 35.05 14.27
CA SER A 5 -16.20 34.36 13.11
C SER A 5 -15.22 33.26 13.51
N THR A 6 -15.73 32.04 13.68
CA THR A 6 -14.90 30.82 13.75
C THR A 6 -15.27 29.79 12.68
N ASP A 7 -16.15 30.12 11.72
CA ASP A 7 -16.74 29.13 10.79
C ASP A 7 -16.28 29.22 9.31
N CYS A 8 -15.27 30.02 8.98
CA CYS A 8 -14.92 30.29 7.56
C CYS A 8 -13.90 29.31 6.94
N HIS A 9 -13.17 28.49 7.71
CA HIS A 9 -12.00 27.76 7.19
C HIS A 9 -12.23 26.30 6.78
N ALA A 10 -13.01 25.51 7.53
CA ALA A 10 -13.37 24.13 7.17
C ALA A 10 -13.97 23.94 5.75
N PRO A 11 -14.88 24.80 5.24
CA PRO A 11 -15.46 24.61 3.91
C PRO A 11 -14.46 24.85 2.77
N SER A 12 -13.34 25.54 3.03
CA SER A 12 -12.32 25.81 2.00
C SER A 12 -11.38 24.62 1.80
N GLN A 13 -10.95 23.97 2.89
CA GLN A 13 -10.04 22.81 2.85
C GLN A 13 -10.71 21.59 2.19
N ILE A 14 -11.98 21.35 2.52
CA ILE A 14 -12.79 20.27 1.93
C ILE A 14 -12.90 20.45 0.41
N ARG A 15 -13.14 21.68 -0.07
CA ARG A 15 -13.21 21.98 -1.52
C ARG A 15 -11.89 21.73 -2.24
N VAL A 16 -10.76 22.04 -1.59
CA VAL A 16 -9.43 21.74 -2.16
C VAL A 16 -9.23 20.23 -2.27
N LEU A 17 -9.56 19.48 -1.23
CA LEU A 17 -9.50 18.02 -1.25
C LEU A 17 -10.46 17.42 -2.28
N ASP A 18 -11.66 17.97 -2.47
CA ASP A 18 -12.60 17.53 -3.51
C ASP A 18 -11.97 17.65 -4.90
N ARG A 19 -11.34 18.79 -5.19
CA ARG A 19 -10.65 19.02 -6.46
C ARG A 19 -9.49 18.05 -6.66
N ILE A 20 -8.66 17.87 -5.64
CA ILE A 20 -7.49 16.98 -5.69
C ILE A 20 -7.94 15.54 -5.93
N PHE A 21 -8.91 15.04 -5.16
CA PHE A 21 -9.41 13.68 -5.31
C PHE A 21 -10.17 13.47 -6.61
N GLN A 22 -10.82 14.49 -7.17
CA GLN A 22 -11.38 14.41 -8.51
C GLN A 22 -10.28 14.24 -9.58
N GLY A 23 -9.14 14.93 -9.43
CA GLY A 23 -8.00 14.77 -10.31
C GLY A 23 -7.30 13.41 -10.17
N LEU A 24 -7.22 12.87 -8.95
CA LEU A 24 -6.71 11.50 -8.70
C LEU A 24 -7.55 10.40 -9.39
N LYS A 25 -8.83 10.67 -9.65
CA LYS A 25 -9.73 9.76 -10.37
C LYS A 25 -9.68 9.91 -11.90
N SER A 26 -8.91 10.87 -12.43
CA SER A 26 -8.85 11.15 -13.86
C SER A 26 -8.30 9.96 -14.64
N ASP A 27 -8.81 9.69 -15.84
CA ASP A 27 -8.22 8.68 -16.74
C ASP A 27 -6.85 9.12 -17.29
N ASP A 28 -6.56 10.42 -17.28
CA ASP A 28 -5.27 10.98 -17.67
C ASP A 28 -4.22 10.78 -16.56
N ALA A 29 -3.17 10.02 -16.87
CA ALA A 29 -2.09 9.71 -15.93
C ALA A 29 -1.32 10.94 -15.46
N GLU A 30 -1.14 11.96 -16.31
CA GLU A 30 -0.44 13.19 -15.93
C GLU A 30 -1.28 14.04 -14.98
N VAL A 31 -2.60 14.09 -15.22
CA VAL A 31 -3.55 14.74 -14.29
C VAL A 31 -3.50 14.04 -12.94
N ARG A 32 -3.58 12.71 -12.90
CA ARG A 32 -3.47 11.94 -11.64
C ARG A 32 -2.16 12.24 -10.91
N ALA A 33 -1.04 12.19 -11.62
CA ALA A 33 0.28 12.43 -11.03
C ALA A 33 0.38 13.83 -10.43
N ARG A 34 -0.05 14.86 -11.19
CA ARG A 34 -0.08 16.25 -10.72
C ARG A 34 -0.99 16.42 -9.50
N SER A 35 -2.18 15.84 -9.50
CA SER A 35 -3.08 15.90 -8.34
C SER A 35 -2.48 15.20 -7.11
N ALA A 36 -1.71 14.13 -7.29
CA ALA A 36 -1.00 13.49 -6.19
C ALA A 36 0.12 14.39 -5.62
N PHE A 37 0.84 15.12 -6.45
CA PHE A 37 1.79 16.14 -5.98
C PHE A 37 1.09 17.31 -5.28
N GLU A 38 -0.05 17.76 -5.79
CA GLU A 38 -0.88 18.76 -5.12
C GLU A 38 -1.34 18.27 -3.74
N LEU A 39 -1.68 16.99 -3.59
CA LEU A 39 -2.02 16.40 -2.29
C LEU A 39 -0.84 16.48 -1.31
N GLN A 40 0.36 16.12 -1.75
CA GLN A 40 1.56 16.21 -0.93
C GLN A 40 1.80 17.65 -0.47
N ALA A 41 1.71 18.62 -1.39
CA ALA A 41 1.88 20.03 -1.08
C ALA A 41 0.81 20.54 -0.11
N PHE A 42 -0.45 20.13 -0.29
CA PHE A 42 -1.55 20.48 0.60
C PHE A 42 -1.33 19.99 2.04
N LEU A 43 -0.82 18.78 2.21
CA LEU A 43 -0.50 18.20 3.52
C LEU A 43 0.78 18.78 4.14
N SER A 44 1.74 19.21 3.31
CA SER A 44 3.00 19.81 3.76
C SER A 44 2.86 21.27 4.18
N HIS A 45 1.78 21.94 3.77
CA HIS A 45 1.63 23.37 4.02
C HIS A 45 1.51 23.63 5.53
N PRO A 46 2.39 24.46 6.12
CA PRO A 46 2.26 24.87 7.50
C PRO A 46 0.89 25.52 7.68
N THR A 47 0.14 25.11 8.70
CA THR A 47 -1.00 25.91 9.16
C THR A 47 -0.40 27.24 9.64
N ASP A 48 -0.83 28.38 9.08
CA ASP A 48 -0.25 29.68 9.41
C ASP A 48 -0.17 29.86 10.93
N ALA A 49 1.03 30.14 11.46
CA ALA A 49 1.32 30.15 12.89
C ALA A 49 0.49 31.19 13.69
N SER A 50 -0.17 32.14 13.01
CA SER A 50 -1.12 33.08 13.61
C SER A 50 -2.52 32.50 13.85
N GLN A 51 -2.78 31.28 13.37
CA GLN A 51 -4.08 30.58 13.43
C GLN A 51 -3.93 29.07 13.72
N ALA A 52 -2.75 28.63 14.14
CA ALA A 52 -2.44 27.22 14.33
C ALA A 52 -3.03 26.67 15.64
N ASP A 53 -4.32 26.36 15.65
CA ASP A 53 -4.81 25.30 16.52
C ASP A 53 -4.35 23.96 15.90
N SER A 54 -3.72 23.09 16.69
CA SER A 54 -3.22 21.78 16.21
C SER A 54 -4.33 20.93 15.57
N ASP A 55 -5.57 21.19 15.97
CA ASP A 55 -6.77 20.48 15.55
C ASP A 55 -7.02 20.58 14.03
N ASP A 56 -6.65 21.68 13.39
CA ASP A 56 -6.83 21.88 11.94
C ASP A 56 -5.86 21.03 11.11
N ALA A 57 -4.64 20.80 11.60
CA ALA A 57 -3.68 19.93 10.92
C ALA A 57 -4.11 18.46 11.01
N ASP A 58 -4.57 18.04 12.20
CA ASP A 58 -5.05 16.68 12.44
C ASP A 58 -6.32 16.39 11.63
N LEU A 59 -7.21 17.37 11.45
CA LEU A 59 -8.40 17.24 10.62
C LEU A 59 -8.05 17.04 9.13
N ARG A 60 -7.09 17.81 8.59
CA ARG A 60 -6.62 17.65 7.19
C ARG A 60 -6.08 16.25 6.91
N TRP A 61 -5.26 15.74 7.83
CA TRP A 61 -4.70 14.39 7.74
C TRP A 61 -5.78 13.33 7.85
N THR A 62 -6.71 13.49 8.79
CA THR A 62 -7.82 12.55 9.01
C THR A 62 -8.72 12.48 7.78
N GLU A 63 -9.15 13.62 7.25
CA GLU A 63 -10.00 13.69 6.07
C GLU A 63 -9.31 13.13 4.82
N THR A 64 -8.01 13.38 4.68
CA THR A 64 -7.23 12.81 3.57
C THR A 64 -7.16 11.29 3.67
N HIS A 65 -6.89 10.73 4.85
CA HIS A 65 -6.93 9.28 5.05
C HIS A 65 -8.32 8.69 4.76
N LEU A 66 -9.39 9.34 5.21
CA LEU A 66 -10.76 8.89 4.96
C LEU A 66 -11.07 8.83 3.46
N ARG A 67 -10.68 9.85 2.71
CA ARG A 67 -10.88 9.91 1.25
C ARG A 67 -10.01 8.91 0.49
N THR A 68 -8.76 8.72 0.91
CA THR A 68 -7.88 7.68 0.35
C THR A 68 -8.46 6.29 0.61
N PHE A 69 -8.91 6.02 1.84
CA PHE A 69 -9.59 4.78 2.19
C PHE A 69 -10.84 4.57 1.32
N ALA A 70 -11.69 5.60 1.18
CA ALA A 70 -12.86 5.53 0.32
C ALA A 70 -12.48 5.24 -1.13
N LEU A 71 -11.44 5.89 -1.67
CA LEU A 71 -10.98 5.69 -3.05
C LEU A 71 -10.47 4.25 -3.28
N VAL A 72 -9.72 3.68 -2.33
CA VAL A 72 -9.27 2.28 -2.37
C VAL A 72 -10.46 1.31 -2.49
N HIS A 73 -11.49 1.50 -1.66
CA HIS A 73 -12.59 0.54 -1.54
C HIS A 73 -13.71 0.75 -2.55
N THR A 74 -13.96 2.00 -2.96
CA THR A 74 -15.07 2.37 -3.85
C THR A 74 -14.65 2.58 -5.29
N GLY A 75 -13.34 2.76 -5.55
CA GLY A 75 -12.81 2.90 -6.90
C GLY A 75 -13.17 1.70 -7.76
N ARG A 76 -13.66 1.95 -8.97
CA ARG A 76 -14.14 0.93 -9.91
C ARG A 76 -13.30 0.85 -11.17
N THR A 77 -12.47 1.85 -11.43
CA THR A 77 -11.58 1.86 -12.59
C THR A 77 -10.12 1.68 -12.17
N THR A 78 -9.32 1.15 -13.09
CA THR A 78 -7.87 1.08 -12.95
C THR A 78 -7.27 2.46 -12.62
N ALA A 79 -7.79 3.52 -13.26
CA ALA A 79 -7.33 4.89 -13.02
C ALA A 79 -7.57 5.34 -11.58
N GLU A 80 -8.77 5.10 -11.03
CA GLU A 80 -9.10 5.43 -9.64
C GLU A 80 -8.22 4.67 -8.64
N LYS A 81 -7.97 3.38 -8.91
CA LYS A 81 -7.11 2.53 -8.07
C LYS A 81 -5.65 3.00 -8.10
N PHE A 82 -5.12 3.36 -9.26
CA PHE A 82 -3.79 4.00 -9.33
C PHE A 82 -3.78 5.37 -8.66
N GLY A 83 -4.88 6.13 -8.73
CA GLY A 83 -5.06 7.37 -7.98
C GLY A 83 -4.91 7.16 -6.48
N ALA A 84 -5.50 6.10 -5.92
CA ALA A 84 -5.33 5.74 -4.51
C ALA A 84 -3.88 5.40 -4.17
N ILE A 85 -3.21 4.60 -4.99
CA ILE A 85 -1.79 4.24 -4.80
C ILE A 85 -0.92 5.49 -4.80
N LEU A 86 -1.12 6.40 -5.76
CA LEU A 86 -0.38 7.66 -5.84
C LEU A 86 -0.64 8.56 -4.63
N ALA A 87 -1.87 8.59 -4.11
CA ALA A 87 -2.19 9.33 -2.90
C ALA A 87 -1.41 8.77 -1.71
N ILE A 88 -1.43 7.45 -1.50
CA ILE A 88 -0.67 6.80 -0.42
C ILE A 88 0.82 7.07 -0.58
N ASP A 89 1.39 6.86 -1.78
CA ASP A 89 2.81 7.10 -2.05
C ASP A 89 3.26 8.52 -1.66
N ARG A 90 2.42 9.51 -1.95
CA ARG A 90 2.68 10.92 -1.65
C ARG A 90 2.54 11.23 -0.17
N MET A 91 1.60 10.60 0.52
CA MET A 91 1.49 10.68 1.98
C MET A 91 2.73 10.09 2.67
N LEU A 92 3.27 8.97 2.17
CA LEU A 92 4.49 8.34 2.69
C LEU A 92 5.78 9.16 2.48
N ASN A 93 5.75 10.19 1.63
CA ASN A 93 6.88 11.12 1.47
C ASN A 93 6.94 12.18 2.57
N LEU A 94 5.98 12.18 3.50
CA LEU A 94 5.87 13.13 4.59
C LEU A 94 6.20 12.45 5.91
N SER A 95 6.53 13.26 6.92
CA SER A 95 6.70 12.77 8.29
C SER A 95 5.33 12.43 8.87
N ILE A 96 4.92 11.17 8.74
CA ILE A 96 3.64 10.67 9.22
C ILE A 96 3.81 9.83 10.49
N SER A 97 2.76 9.75 11.29
CA SER A 97 2.76 8.95 12.52
C SER A 97 2.77 7.45 12.22
N ASN A 98 3.18 6.64 13.20
CA ASN A 98 3.10 5.18 13.08
C ASN A 98 1.65 4.71 12.85
N ASN A 99 0.66 5.36 13.48
CA ASN A 99 -0.75 5.04 13.27
C ASN A 99 -1.19 5.27 11.82
N ASP A 100 -0.72 6.35 11.20
CA ASP A 100 -1.02 6.67 9.81
C ASP A 100 -0.28 5.76 8.84
N LEU A 101 0.92 5.29 9.20
CA LEU A 101 1.62 4.22 8.47
C LEU A 101 0.81 2.92 8.50
N PHE A 102 0.27 2.49 9.64
CA PHE A 102 -0.60 1.31 9.73
C PHE A 102 -1.90 1.48 8.93
N ARG A 103 -2.53 2.67 8.97
CA ARG A 103 -3.71 2.97 8.14
C ARG A 103 -3.40 2.88 6.66
N SER A 104 -2.27 3.45 6.24
CA SER A 104 -1.77 3.40 4.87
C SER A 104 -1.44 1.97 4.44
N TYR A 105 -0.88 1.16 5.34
CA TYR A 105 -0.60 -0.26 5.11
C TYR A 105 -1.89 -1.01 4.80
N ASN A 106 -2.92 -0.84 5.64
CA ASN A 106 -4.21 -1.48 5.43
C ASN A 106 -4.90 -1.02 4.13
N CYS A 107 -4.75 0.26 3.76
CA CYS A 107 -5.24 0.76 2.47
C CYS A 107 -4.53 0.10 1.28
N ALA A 108 -3.20 0.00 1.32
CA ALA A 108 -2.44 -0.67 0.27
C ALA A 108 -2.74 -2.16 0.20
N LYS A 109 -2.92 -2.83 1.35
CA LYS A 109 -3.27 -4.25 1.44
C LYS A 109 -4.67 -4.53 0.87
N ALA A 110 -5.63 -3.62 1.05
CA ALA A 110 -6.96 -3.74 0.46
C ALA A 110 -6.99 -3.65 -1.08
N LEU A 111 -5.87 -3.31 -1.72
CA LEU A 111 -5.69 -3.41 -3.18
C LEU A 111 -5.14 -4.78 -3.61
N LEU A 112 -4.97 -5.73 -2.68
CA LEU A 112 -4.40 -7.06 -2.91
C LEU A 112 -5.32 -8.17 -2.36
N PRO A 113 -5.85 -9.06 -3.23
CA PRO A 113 -5.90 -8.92 -4.70
C PRO A 113 -6.99 -7.94 -5.13
N ASP A 114 -6.73 -7.18 -6.20
CA ASP A 114 -7.78 -6.37 -6.81
C ASP A 114 -8.55 -7.19 -7.86
N CYS A 115 -9.77 -7.61 -7.51
CA CYS A 115 -10.63 -8.36 -8.42
C CYS A 115 -11.50 -7.47 -9.33
N VAL A 116 -11.44 -6.14 -9.17
CA VAL A 116 -12.31 -5.19 -9.87
C VAL A 116 -11.75 -4.86 -11.25
N VAL A 117 -10.43 -4.80 -11.40
CA VAL A 117 -9.78 -4.54 -12.70
C VAL A 117 -9.85 -5.79 -13.60
N PRO A 118 -10.56 -5.72 -14.75
CA PRO A 118 -10.79 -6.89 -15.59
C PRO A 118 -9.59 -7.22 -16.48
N GLU A 119 -8.78 -6.22 -16.82
CA GLU A 119 -7.66 -6.40 -17.73
C GLU A 119 -6.44 -6.95 -16.96
N PRO A 120 -5.93 -8.15 -17.32
CA PRO A 120 -4.91 -8.82 -16.52
C PRO A 120 -3.62 -8.04 -16.33
N SER A 121 -3.09 -7.37 -17.37
CA SER A 121 -1.80 -6.69 -17.29
C SER A 121 -1.84 -5.44 -16.41
N ALA A 122 -2.93 -4.68 -16.47
CA ALA A 122 -3.22 -3.55 -15.59
C ALA A 122 -3.46 -4.00 -14.16
N ARG A 123 -4.17 -5.12 -13.96
CA ARG A 123 -4.34 -5.73 -12.63
C ARG A 123 -2.99 -6.10 -12.03
N ILE A 124 -2.13 -6.78 -12.79
CA ILE A 124 -0.77 -7.13 -12.37
C ILE A 124 0.03 -5.87 -12.01
N ALA A 125 0.02 -4.85 -12.86
CA ALA A 125 0.72 -3.59 -12.61
C ALA A 125 0.22 -2.88 -11.34
N LEU A 126 -1.10 -2.89 -11.11
CA LEU A 126 -1.72 -2.33 -9.93
C LEU A 126 -1.27 -3.08 -8.66
N MET A 127 -1.32 -4.42 -8.68
CA MET A 127 -0.91 -5.26 -7.56
C MET A 127 0.57 -5.06 -7.22
N ARG A 128 1.45 -5.00 -8.23
CA ARG A 128 2.88 -4.70 -8.03
C ARG A 128 3.07 -3.32 -7.38
N ALA A 129 2.35 -2.32 -7.85
CA ALA A 129 2.44 -0.98 -7.29
C ALA A 129 1.95 -0.94 -5.83
N ALA A 130 0.84 -1.60 -5.51
CA ALA A 130 0.33 -1.71 -4.14
C ALA A 130 1.29 -2.46 -3.21
N ALA A 131 1.87 -3.58 -3.67
CA ALA A 131 2.86 -4.32 -2.90
C ALA A 131 4.11 -3.50 -2.62
N SER A 132 4.60 -2.74 -3.61
CA SER A 132 5.75 -1.84 -3.42
C SER A 132 5.49 -0.79 -2.32
N ILE A 133 4.26 -0.28 -2.22
CA ILE A 133 3.84 0.61 -1.13
C ILE A 133 3.87 -0.12 0.22
N LEU A 134 3.39 -1.36 0.31
CA LEU A 134 3.48 -2.16 1.53
C LEU A 134 4.93 -2.32 1.99
N GLY A 135 5.82 -2.73 1.09
CA GLY A 135 7.24 -2.89 1.41
C GLY A 135 7.91 -1.60 1.85
N ARG A 136 7.53 -0.48 1.23
CA ARG A 136 8.00 0.85 1.65
C ARG A 136 7.53 1.20 3.06
N ILE A 137 6.29 0.87 3.42
CA ILE A 137 5.77 1.06 4.78
C ILE A 137 6.49 0.14 5.78
N VAL A 138 6.79 -1.11 5.40
CA VAL A 138 7.64 -2.06 6.15
C VAL A 138 8.99 -1.44 6.48
N ALA A 139 9.65 -0.84 5.50
CA ALA A 139 10.91 -0.16 5.73
C ALA A 139 10.79 1.08 6.65
N LEU A 140 9.70 1.84 6.53
CA LEU A 140 9.49 3.07 7.33
C LEU A 140 9.15 2.77 8.79
N LEU A 141 8.30 1.78 9.07
CA LEU A 141 7.96 1.38 10.43
C LEU A 141 9.14 0.69 11.13
N GLY A 142 9.97 -0.05 10.37
CA GLY A 142 11.21 -0.66 10.86
C GLY A 142 10.97 -1.52 12.11
N PRO A 143 11.70 -1.30 13.22
CA PRO A 143 11.53 -2.06 14.46
C PRO A 143 10.11 -1.99 15.06
N THR A 144 9.31 -0.98 14.70
CA THR A 144 7.93 -0.82 15.20
C THR A 144 7.00 -1.96 14.81
N PHE A 145 7.28 -2.67 13.71
CA PHE A 145 6.47 -3.81 13.30
C PHE A 145 6.56 -4.96 14.30
N GLY A 146 7.78 -5.33 14.69
CA GLY A 146 8.05 -6.44 15.61
C GLY A 146 7.61 -7.81 15.08
N GLN A 147 7.94 -8.85 15.84
CA GLN A 147 7.66 -10.24 15.45
C GLN A 147 6.16 -10.53 15.32
N HIS A 148 5.32 -10.03 16.23
CA HIS A 148 3.90 -10.36 16.24
C HIS A 148 3.16 -9.93 14.97
N PHE A 149 3.48 -8.74 14.46
CA PHE A 149 2.94 -8.29 13.19
C PHE A 149 3.42 -9.19 12.05
N MET A 150 4.72 -9.52 12.03
CA MET A 150 5.29 -10.34 10.97
C MET A 150 4.64 -11.73 10.94
N ASP A 151 4.45 -12.36 12.11
CA ASP A 151 3.76 -13.65 12.23
C ASP A 151 2.35 -13.58 11.60
N PHE A 152 1.59 -12.54 11.94
CA PHE A 152 0.23 -12.35 11.44
C PHE A 152 0.20 -12.11 9.92
N GLU A 153 1.03 -11.20 9.42
CA GLU A 153 1.03 -10.86 8.00
C GLU A 153 1.57 -11.98 7.11
N VAL A 154 2.60 -12.70 7.56
CA VAL A 154 3.10 -13.87 6.85
C VAL A 154 2.02 -14.94 6.78
N GLN A 155 1.36 -15.25 7.90
CA GLN A 155 0.27 -16.22 7.91
C GLN A 155 -0.88 -15.80 6.99
N SER A 156 -1.26 -14.52 7.00
CA SER A 156 -2.25 -13.94 6.08
C SER A 156 -1.82 -14.12 4.63
N ALA A 157 -0.56 -13.83 4.29
CA ALA A 157 -0.03 -13.96 2.93
C ALA A 157 0.03 -15.42 2.45
N LEU A 158 0.39 -16.36 3.33
CA LEU A 158 0.36 -17.80 3.02
C LEU A 158 -1.08 -18.31 2.79
N ALA A 159 -2.08 -17.74 3.46
CA ALA A 159 -3.47 -18.10 3.22
C ALA A 159 -3.92 -17.76 1.79
N HIS A 160 -3.47 -16.62 1.25
CA HIS A 160 -3.74 -16.24 -0.14
C HIS A 160 -3.18 -17.24 -1.16
N LEU A 161 -2.03 -17.87 -0.89
CA LEU A 161 -1.42 -18.87 -1.77
C LEU A 161 -2.25 -20.15 -1.92
N ASN A 162 -3.11 -20.43 -0.93
CA ASN A 162 -3.94 -21.63 -0.89
C ASN A 162 -5.32 -21.44 -1.57
N VAL A 163 -5.65 -20.23 -2.03
CA VAL A 163 -6.90 -19.95 -2.74
C VAL A 163 -6.76 -20.38 -4.20
N ASP A 164 -7.80 -21.00 -4.77
CA ASP A 164 -7.83 -21.39 -6.20
C ASP A 164 -8.22 -20.20 -7.10
N ASP A 165 -7.48 -19.10 -6.96
CA ASP A 165 -7.54 -17.92 -7.81
C ASP A 165 -6.11 -17.39 -8.02
N TRP A 166 -5.74 -17.15 -9.28
CA TRP A 166 -4.37 -16.73 -9.58
C TRP A 166 -4.05 -15.33 -9.03
N GLY A 167 -5.05 -14.45 -8.92
CA GLY A 167 -4.88 -13.11 -8.36
C GLY A 167 -4.59 -13.15 -6.87
N GLU A 168 -5.33 -13.97 -6.12
CA GLU A 168 -5.07 -14.27 -4.71
C GLU A 168 -3.65 -14.83 -4.52
N ARG A 169 -3.29 -15.90 -5.27
CA ARG A 169 -1.95 -16.48 -5.20
C ARG A 169 -0.85 -15.47 -5.51
N TYR A 170 -1.05 -14.65 -6.54
CA TYR A 170 -0.08 -13.63 -6.92
C TYR A 170 0.04 -12.52 -5.86
N ALA A 171 -1.07 -12.09 -5.23
CA ALA A 171 -1.06 -11.16 -4.11
C ALA A 171 -0.24 -11.70 -2.94
N GLY A 172 -0.45 -12.97 -2.55
CA GLY A 172 0.31 -13.62 -1.50
C GLY A 172 1.82 -13.62 -1.78
N LEU A 173 2.23 -13.95 -3.01
CA LEU A 173 3.64 -13.92 -3.42
C LEU A 173 4.25 -12.52 -3.32
N LEU A 174 3.53 -11.50 -3.79
CA LEU A 174 4.01 -10.12 -3.72
C LEU A 174 4.17 -9.63 -2.27
N ILE A 175 3.19 -9.92 -1.40
CA ILE A 175 3.25 -9.55 0.02
C ILE A 175 4.44 -10.24 0.69
N LEU A 176 4.62 -11.55 0.52
CA LEU A 176 5.75 -12.29 1.07
C LEU A 176 7.09 -11.74 0.58
N SER A 177 7.18 -11.39 -0.71
CA SER A 177 8.41 -10.84 -1.30
C SER A 177 8.81 -9.52 -0.63
N GLU A 178 7.86 -8.61 -0.42
CA GLU A 178 8.12 -7.31 0.20
C GLU A 178 8.43 -7.44 1.69
N LEU A 179 7.70 -8.29 2.43
CA LEU A 179 7.99 -8.58 3.84
C LEU A 179 9.39 -9.20 4.01
N ALA A 180 9.74 -10.19 3.19
CA ALA A 180 11.06 -10.82 3.23
C ALA A 180 12.17 -9.83 2.88
N THR A 181 11.95 -8.94 1.91
CA THR A 181 12.98 -8.00 1.45
C THR A 181 13.22 -6.87 2.44
N LYS A 182 12.15 -6.32 3.03
CA LYS A 182 12.15 -5.09 3.81
C LYS A 182 12.11 -5.32 5.32
N GLY A 183 11.57 -6.45 5.76
CA GLY A 183 11.42 -6.87 7.16
C GLY A 183 12.26 -8.08 7.54
N ARG A 184 13.46 -8.24 6.95
CA ARG A 184 14.32 -9.43 7.01
C ARG A 184 14.47 -10.04 8.40
N GLU A 185 14.76 -9.22 9.40
CA GLU A 185 15.02 -9.64 10.78
C GLU A 185 13.84 -10.45 11.35
N TRP A 186 12.63 -9.89 11.26
CA TRP A 186 11.41 -10.51 11.77
C TRP A 186 10.88 -11.60 10.83
N PHE A 187 11.20 -11.53 9.54
CA PHE A 187 10.78 -12.54 8.56
C PHE A 187 11.59 -13.84 8.66
N ALA A 188 12.81 -13.80 9.18
CA ALA A 188 13.73 -14.93 9.19
C ALA A 188 13.15 -16.26 9.72
N PRO A 189 12.32 -16.29 10.80
CA PRO A 189 11.68 -17.52 11.27
C PRO A 189 10.74 -18.19 10.25
N HIS A 190 10.26 -17.44 9.26
CA HIS A 190 9.25 -17.90 8.29
C HIS A 190 9.83 -18.34 6.94
N VAL A 191 11.14 -18.21 6.73
CA VAL A 191 11.82 -18.50 5.46
C VAL A 191 11.43 -19.88 4.91
N ALA A 192 11.47 -20.92 5.73
CA ALA A 192 11.17 -22.28 5.29
C ALA A 192 9.73 -22.44 4.75
N ALA A 193 8.75 -21.86 5.47
CA ALA A 193 7.35 -21.92 5.07
C ALA A 193 7.10 -21.12 3.78
N ALA A 194 7.63 -19.90 3.69
CA ALA A 194 7.47 -19.04 2.52
C ALA A 194 8.07 -19.67 1.25
N VAL A 195 9.26 -20.27 1.34
CA VAL A 195 9.89 -20.96 0.20
C VAL A 195 9.08 -22.18 -0.23
N LEU A 196 8.62 -23.00 0.72
CA LEU A 196 7.85 -24.21 0.41
C LEU A 196 6.56 -23.86 -0.32
N GLU A 197 5.78 -22.90 0.19
CA GLU A 197 4.51 -22.52 -0.42
C GLU A 197 4.70 -21.82 -1.77
N ALA A 198 5.72 -20.97 -1.93
CA ALA A 198 6.03 -20.35 -3.21
C ALA A 198 6.36 -21.38 -4.31
N LEU A 199 7.09 -22.46 -3.97
CA LEU A 199 7.37 -23.55 -4.91
C LEU A 199 6.12 -24.38 -5.23
N THR A 200 5.24 -24.59 -4.25
CA THR A 200 3.95 -25.27 -4.45
C THR A 200 3.08 -24.52 -5.44
N VAL A 201 2.97 -23.19 -5.31
CA VAL A 201 2.19 -22.33 -6.23
C VAL A 201 2.69 -22.47 -7.67
N VAL A 202 4.01 -22.44 -7.91
CA VAL A 202 4.57 -22.63 -9.26
C VAL A 202 4.23 -24.01 -9.81
N ARG A 203 4.40 -25.06 -8.99
CA ARG A 203 4.11 -26.44 -9.40
C ARG A 203 2.64 -26.61 -9.80
N GLU A 204 1.71 -26.04 -9.03
CA GLU A 204 0.27 -26.15 -9.29
C GLU A 204 -0.20 -25.25 -10.43
N GLY A 205 0.31 -24.01 -10.50
CA GLY A 205 0.02 -23.06 -11.56
C GLY A 205 0.45 -23.56 -12.94
N LEU A 206 1.58 -24.27 -13.04
CA LEU A 206 2.05 -24.90 -14.28
C LEU A 206 1.03 -25.91 -14.86
N VAL A 207 0.13 -26.43 -14.02
CA VAL A 207 -0.89 -27.40 -14.41
C VAL A 207 -2.23 -26.74 -14.77
N ARG A 208 -2.49 -25.51 -14.30
CA ARG A 208 -3.87 -24.98 -14.20
C ARG A 208 -4.10 -23.61 -14.83
N ASP A 209 -3.12 -22.70 -14.84
CA ASP A 209 -3.36 -21.27 -15.07
C ASP A 209 -2.65 -20.71 -16.31
N SER A 210 -3.17 -19.61 -16.86
CA SER A 210 -2.56 -18.88 -17.99
C SER A 210 -1.60 -17.75 -17.55
N ALA A 211 -1.63 -17.35 -16.27
CA ALA A 211 -0.78 -16.32 -15.67
C ALA A 211 0.49 -16.89 -14.99
N VAL A 212 0.98 -18.02 -15.50
CA VAL A 212 2.17 -18.72 -14.98
C VAL A 212 3.41 -17.82 -14.92
N PRO A 213 3.72 -16.96 -15.93
CA PRO A 213 4.96 -16.19 -15.92
C PRO A 213 5.08 -15.26 -14.71
N GLU A 214 4.01 -14.57 -14.34
CA GLU A 214 3.99 -13.64 -13.23
C GLU A 214 4.06 -14.36 -11.87
N MET A 215 3.38 -15.50 -11.74
CA MET A 215 3.48 -16.33 -10.53
C MET A 215 4.89 -16.91 -10.37
N GLU A 216 5.54 -17.34 -11.45
CA GLU A 216 6.93 -17.76 -11.41
C GLU A 216 7.87 -16.63 -10.99
N GLU A 217 7.69 -15.43 -11.53
CA GLU A 217 8.48 -14.25 -11.18
C GLU A 217 8.30 -13.87 -9.70
N GLY A 218 7.05 -13.91 -9.21
CA GLY A 218 6.72 -13.68 -7.80
C GLY A 218 7.40 -14.71 -6.89
N ALA A 219 7.30 -16.00 -7.22
CA ALA A 219 7.95 -17.07 -6.45
C ALA A 219 9.48 -16.97 -6.49
N LYS A 220 10.07 -16.62 -7.63
CA LYS A 220 11.51 -16.33 -7.76
C LYS A 220 11.92 -15.16 -6.85
N SER A 221 11.09 -14.13 -6.75
CA SER A 221 11.35 -12.97 -5.89
C SER A 221 11.33 -13.35 -4.40
N VAL A 222 10.30 -14.11 -3.96
CA VAL A 222 10.21 -14.62 -2.58
C VAL A 222 11.42 -15.49 -2.24
N THR A 223 11.74 -16.46 -3.09
CA THR A 223 12.85 -17.39 -2.86
C THR A 223 14.20 -16.67 -2.87
N SER A 224 14.42 -15.70 -3.77
CA SER A 224 15.62 -14.87 -3.79
C SER A 224 15.77 -14.07 -2.49
N ALA A 225 14.71 -13.42 -2.01
CA ALA A 225 14.75 -12.66 -0.76
C ALA A 225 15.07 -13.57 0.44
N CYS A 226 14.46 -14.75 0.50
CA CYS A 226 14.71 -15.75 1.53
C CYS A 226 16.16 -16.26 1.51
N LEU A 227 16.74 -16.50 0.34
CA LEU A 227 18.13 -16.91 0.20
C LEU A 227 19.11 -15.85 0.73
N GLU A 228 18.82 -14.56 0.51
CA GLU A 228 19.64 -13.49 1.08
C GLU A 228 19.59 -13.46 2.61
N ILE A 229 18.41 -13.66 3.21
CA ILE A 229 18.27 -13.79 4.68
C ILE A 229 19.14 -14.95 5.20
N MET A 230 19.07 -16.12 4.57
CA MET A 230 19.87 -17.28 4.98
C MET A 230 21.38 -17.00 4.88
N LYS A 231 21.83 -16.34 3.80
CA LYS A 231 23.25 -15.98 3.62
C LYS A 231 23.74 -15.02 4.70
N GLU A 232 22.90 -14.10 5.16
CA GLU A 232 23.25 -13.15 6.23
C GLU A 232 23.37 -13.87 7.59
N GLN A 233 22.46 -14.80 7.88
CA GLN A 233 22.51 -15.60 9.12
C GLN A 233 23.74 -16.51 9.20
N HIS A 234 24.21 -17.05 8.07
CA HIS A 234 25.42 -17.88 8.04
C HIS A 234 26.74 -17.10 8.21
N LYS A 235 26.72 -15.77 8.08
CA LYS A 235 27.91 -14.91 8.23
C LYS A 235 28.11 -14.39 9.65
N GLN A 236 27.11 -14.52 10.51
CA GLN A 236 27.15 -14.15 11.94
C GLN A 236 27.56 -15.35 12.79
#